data_AF-A0A7S0BQ81-F1
#
_entry.id   AF-A0A7S0BQ81-F1
#
_cell.length_a   1.000
_cell.length_b   1.000
_cell.length_c   1.000
_cell.angle_alpha   90.00
_cell.angle_beta   90.00
_cell.angle_gamma   90.00
#
_symmetry.space_group_name_H-M   'P 1'
#
loop_
_entity.id
_entity.type
_entity.pdbx_description
1 polymer ?
#
loop_
_entity_poly.entity_id
_entity_poly.type
_entity_poly.pdbx_seq_one_letter_code
_entity_poly.pdbx_strand_id
1 'polypeptide(L)'
;EKLKVTVAQQESDAVDVQRIERDRSALRFATDRLGEQRSQAESAQLEAENTVVNSTQRVESSLGQYRELADKLKLVPATAENANGVTFTANLTRNASAVRPEDLLSVDMKNVIRPALLELKEAFIKSIFETQEEALALQDKIDVLEEKVMVNKDESQLLETRLGKLEGHYKSEKEALTELLKSSAEESMRVEEDIGSIKRSYEEQLRASQRRVASATADLRDFREQLSQLRAEAASNLLNAIDKLTNHKAHIQQSLAALNAHFEQTSASL
;
A
#
# COMPACT_ATOMS: atom_id res chain seq x y z
N GLU A 1 136.46 -68.71 2.33
CA GLU A 1 135.58 -68.19 3.41
C GLU A 1 134.85 -66.89 3.09
N LYS A 2 135.42 -65.93 2.33
CA LYS A 2 134.74 -64.65 2.02
C LYS A 2 133.41 -64.75 1.24
N LEU A 3 133.23 -65.77 0.39
CA LEU A 3 131.99 -65.99 -0.37
C LEU A 3 130.80 -66.50 0.48
N LYS A 4 131.07 -67.23 1.57
CA LYS A 4 130.01 -67.74 2.46
C LYS A 4 129.40 -66.62 3.31
N VAL A 5 130.19 -65.61 3.65
CA VAL A 5 129.74 -64.46 4.45
C VAL A 5 128.87 -63.52 3.61
N THR A 6 129.24 -63.27 2.34
CA THR A 6 128.41 -62.45 1.42
C THR A 6 127.08 -63.11 1.04
N VAL A 7 127.03 -64.43 0.96
CA VAL A 7 125.76 -65.17 0.72
C VAL A 7 124.86 -65.11 1.95
N ALA A 8 125.40 -65.29 3.15
CA ALA A 8 124.63 -65.16 4.39
C ALA A 8 124.07 -63.73 4.60
N GLN A 9 124.77 -62.71 4.09
CA GLN A 9 124.34 -61.31 4.18
C GLN A 9 123.28 -60.94 3.11
N GLN A 10 123.32 -61.58 1.93
CA GLN A 10 122.24 -61.50 0.94
C GLN A 10 121.00 -62.30 1.37
N GLU A 11 121.17 -63.39 2.11
CA GLU A 11 120.06 -64.13 2.73
C GLU A 11 119.37 -63.29 3.83
N SER A 12 120.10 -62.47 4.60
CA SER A 12 119.48 -61.55 5.57
C SER A 12 118.73 -60.39 4.92
N ASP A 13 119.25 -59.81 3.83
CA ASP A 13 118.53 -58.78 3.06
C ASP A 13 117.26 -59.35 2.40
N ALA A 14 117.29 -60.60 1.95
CA ALA A 14 116.11 -61.27 1.39
C ALA A 14 115.02 -61.54 2.46
N VAL A 15 115.41 -61.84 3.70
CA VAL A 15 114.47 -62.04 4.83
C VAL A 15 113.83 -60.71 5.25
N ASP A 16 114.60 -59.62 5.27
CA ASP A 16 114.06 -58.29 5.58
C ASP A 16 113.18 -57.75 4.44
N VAL A 17 113.54 -57.99 3.17
CA VAL A 17 112.65 -57.70 2.03
C VAL A 17 111.36 -58.50 2.13
N GLN A 18 111.40 -59.80 2.49
CA GLN A 18 110.19 -60.59 2.70
C GLN A 18 109.36 -60.11 3.89
N ARG A 19 109.99 -59.62 4.97
CA ARG A 19 109.27 -59.03 6.11
C ARG A 19 108.59 -57.72 5.73
N ILE A 20 109.29 -56.86 5.00
CA ILE A 20 108.74 -55.60 4.47
C ILE A 20 107.63 -55.89 3.45
N GLU A 21 107.75 -56.91 2.60
CA GLU A 21 106.70 -57.34 1.66
C GLU A 21 105.45 -57.85 2.40
N ARG A 22 105.64 -58.59 3.50
CA ARG A 22 104.55 -59.03 4.39
C ARG A 22 103.89 -57.86 5.12
N ASP A 23 104.67 -56.95 5.70
CA ASP A 23 104.13 -55.78 6.39
C ASP A 23 103.43 -54.83 5.41
N ARG A 24 103.98 -54.66 4.21
CA ARG A 24 103.38 -53.85 3.14
C ARG A 24 102.12 -54.50 2.58
N SER A 25 102.05 -55.82 2.46
CA SER A 25 100.82 -56.51 2.06
C SER A 25 99.76 -56.50 3.17
N ALA A 26 100.16 -56.62 4.44
CA ALA A 26 99.27 -56.47 5.60
C ALA A 26 98.72 -55.03 5.73
N LEU A 27 99.57 -54.02 5.56
CA LEU A 27 99.17 -52.61 5.54
C LEU A 27 98.25 -52.31 4.37
N ARG A 28 98.54 -52.83 3.16
CA ARG A 28 97.65 -52.70 2.00
C ARG A 28 96.28 -53.32 2.27
N PHE A 29 96.24 -54.53 2.83
CA PHE A 29 94.98 -55.18 3.19
C PHE A 29 94.21 -54.38 4.26
N ALA A 30 94.91 -53.79 5.24
CA ALA A 30 94.28 -52.94 6.25
C ALA A 30 93.75 -51.61 5.65
N THR A 31 94.48 -50.98 4.73
CA THR A 31 94.01 -49.77 4.04
C THR A 31 92.85 -50.05 3.11
N ASP A 32 92.86 -51.18 2.41
CA ASP A 32 91.76 -51.59 1.52
C ASP A 32 90.50 -51.88 2.34
N ARG A 33 90.65 -52.61 3.47
CA ARG A 33 89.54 -52.88 4.41
C ARG A 33 88.99 -51.61 5.05
N LEU A 34 89.84 -50.67 5.46
CA LEU A 34 89.38 -49.37 5.98
C LEU A 34 88.72 -48.52 4.89
N GLY A 35 89.19 -48.62 3.64
CA GLY A 35 88.57 -48.01 2.48
C GLY A 35 87.16 -48.55 2.22
N GLU A 36 86.99 -49.88 2.28
CA GLU A 36 85.67 -50.52 2.18
C GLU A 36 84.75 -50.12 3.34
N GLN A 37 85.23 -50.12 4.58
CA GLN A 37 84.44 -49.69 5.74
C GLN A 37 84.03 -48.23 5.66
N ARG A 38 84.94 -47.35 5.20
CA ARG A 38 84.64 -45.95 4.96
C ARG A 38 83.59 -45.79 3.86
N SER A 39 83.73 -46.49 2.74
CA SER A 39 82.75 -46.44 1.65
C SER A 39 81.37 -46.95 2.10
N GLN A 40 81.31 -48.00 2.94
CA GLN A 40 80.07 -48.49 3.52
C GLN A 40 79.44 -47.47 4.49
N ALA A 41 80.25 -46.84 5.33
CA ALA A 41 79.79 -45.79 6.25
C ALA A 41 79.30 -44.54 5.50
N GLU A 42 80.00 -44.13 4.43
CA GLU A 42 79.59 -43.02 3.56
C GLU A 42 78.27 -43.34 2.84
N SER A 43 78.09 -44.57 2.35
CA SER A 43 76.83 -45.01 1.74
C SER A 43 75.68 -45.00 2.76
N ALA A 44 75.90 -45.53 3.96
CA ALA A 44 74.90 -45.54 5.03
C ALA A 44 74.55 -44.12 5.52
N GLN A 45 75.54 -43.23 5.57
CA GLN A 45 75.33 -41.82 5.90
C GLN A 45 74.48 -41.14 4.82
N LEU A 46 74.79 -41.36 3.55
CA LEU A 46 74.05 -40.77 2.43
C LEU A 46 72.61 -41.28 2.37
N GLU A 47 72.39 -42.57 2.65
CA GLU A 47 71.04 -43.12 2.79
C GLU A 47 70.28 -42.46 3.96
N ALA A 48 70.91 -42.32 5.12
CA ALA A 48 70.31 -41.64 6.27
C ALA A 48 69.99 -40.16 5.95
N GLU A 49 70.90 -39.43 5.33
CA GLU A 49 70.69 -38.04 4.88
C GLU A 49 69.51 -37.95 3.91
N ASN A 50 69.43 -38.85 2.93
CA ASN A 50 68.30 -38.90 2.00
C ASN A 50 66.96 -39.16 2.71
N THR A 51 66.93 -40.03 3.72
CA THR A 51 65.70 -40.27 4.50
C THR A 51 65.28 -39.04 5.33
N VAL A 52 66.24 -38.29 5.88
CA VAL A 52 65.98 -37.03 6.60
C VAL A 52 65.50 -35.94 5.64
N VAL A 53 66.10 -35.81 4.46
CA VAL A 53 65.65 -34.87 3.43
C VAL A 53 64.23 -35.20 2.97
N ASN A 54 63.93 -36.47 2.69
CA ASN A 54 62.60 -36.88 2.26
C ASN A 54 61.53 -36.67 3.34
N SER A 55 61.87 -36.94 4.61
CA SER A 55 60.94 -36.73 5.73
C SER A 55 60.70 -35.25 6.02
N THR A 56 61.73 -34.42 5.98
CA THR A 56 61.60 -32.95 6.12
C THR A 56 60.79 -32.34 4.99
N GLN A 57 61.00 -32.76 3.74
CA GLN A 57 60.20 -32.31 2.59
C GLN A 57 58.71 -32.65 2.74
N ARG A 58 58.38 -33.84 3.27
CA ARG A 58 56.99 -34.22 3.57
C ARG A 58 56.36 -33.33 4.64
N VAL A 59 57.10 -33.02 5.71
CA VAL A 59 56.64 -32.11 6.78
C VAL A 59 56.47 -30.69 6.26
N GLU A 60 57.36 -30.21 5.41
CA GLU A 60 57.24 -28.87 4.80
C GLU A 60 56.05 -28.78 3.86
N SER A 61 55.76 -29.86 3.12
CA SER A 61 54.60 -29.92 2.23
C SER A 61 53.29 -29.90 3.02
N SER A 62 53.21 -30.63 4.14
CA SER A 62 52.02 -30.62 5.00
C SER A 62 51.86 -29.30 5.75
N LEU A 63 52.96 -28.65 6.18
CA LEU A 63 52.92 -27.29 6.73
C LEU A 63 52.47 -26.26 5.69
N GLY A 64 52.86 -26.41 4.43
CA GLY A 64 52.39 -25.57 3.32
C GLY A 64 50.87 -25.66 3.15
N GLN A 65 50.33 -26.89 3.09
CA GLN A 65 48.89 -27.12 2.99
C GLN A 65 48.13 -26.58 4.21
N TYR A 66 48.67 -26.77 5.41
CA TYR A 66 48.08 -26.22 6.63
C TYR A 66 48.03 -24.68 6.59
N ARG A 67 49.09 -24.01 6.14
CA ARG A 67 49.11 -22.55 6.00
C ARG A 67 48.09 -22.05 4.98
N GLU A 68 47.97 -22.73 3.84
CA GLU A 68 46.96 -22.38 2.83
C GLU A 68 45.53 -22.51 3.38
N LEU A 69 45.25 -23.56 4.15
CA LEU A 69 43.95 -23.74 4.80
C LEU A 69 43.73 -22.72 5.92
N ALA A 70 44.76 -22.41 6.71
CA ALA A 70 44.70 -21.39 7.76
C ALA A 70 44.45 -19.99 7.18
N ASP A 71 45.00 -19.69 6.01
CA ASP A 71 44.76 -18.44 5.28
C ASP A 71 43.32 -18.37 4.74
N LYS A 72 42.83 -19.46 4.13
CA LYS A 72 41.42 -19.56 3.69
C LYS A 72 40.42 -19.40 4.85
N LEU A 73 40.77 -19.88 6.04
CA LEU A 73 39.95 -19.75 7.26
C LEU A 73 40.17 -18.40 7.98
N LYS A 74 41.03 -17.52 7.44
CA LYS A 74 41.43 -16.24 8.04
C LYS A 74 41.91 -16.39 9.49
N LEU A 75 42.83 -17.32 9.73
CA LEU A 75 43.42 -17.60 11.05
C LEU A 75 44.82 -17.01 11.22
N VAL A 76 45.42 -16.50 10.14
CA VAL A 76 46.75 -15.89 10.11
C VAL A 76 46.61 -14.52 9.43
N PRO A 77 47.11 -13.40 9.99
CA PRO A 77 47.90 -13.24 11.22
C PRO A 77 47.09 -13.45 12.50
N ALA A 78 47.73 -13.50 13.68
CA ALA A 78 47.07 -13.74 14.99
C ALA A 78 45.99 -12.70 15.37
N THR A 79 45.89 -11.60 14.60
CA THR A 79 44.85 -10.57 14.68
C THR A 79 43.69 -10.78 13.72
N ALA A 80 43.67 -11.88 12.97
CA ALA A 80 42.61 -12.18 12.01
C ALA A 80 41.29 -12.50 12.73
N GLU A 81 40.17 -12.26 12.03
CA GLU A 81 38.80 -12.28 12.59
C GLU A 81 38.48 -13.55 13.38
N ASN A 82 39.02 -14.69 12.96
CA ASN A 82 38.76 -16.00 13.55
C ASN A 82 39.93 -16.52 14.41
N ALA A 83 41.02 -15.77 14.53
CA ALA A 83 42.24 -16.23 15.20
C ALA A 83 42.14 -16.19 16.73
N ASN A 84 41.21 -15.40 17.30
CA ASN A 84 40.96 -15.28 18.74
C ASN A 84 42.24 -15.17 19.61
N GLY A 85 43.27 -14.50 19.09
CA GLY A 85 44.56 -14.30 19.77
C GLY A 85 45.50 -15.52 19.78
N VAL A 86 45.14 -16.64 19.13
CA VAL A 86 45.99 -17.83 19.01
C VAL A 86 46.88 -17.71 17.78
N THR A 87 48.18 -17.97 17.97
CA THR A 87 49.16 -17.96 16.88
C THR A 87 49.12 -19.30 16.15
N PHE A 88 48.38 -19.37 15.03
CA PHE A 88 48.29 -20.56 14.17
C PHE A 88 49.49 -20.74 13.22
N THR A 89 50.58 -20.00 13.40
CA THR A 89 51.78 -20.15 12.55
C THR A 89 52.67 -21.29 13.05
N ALA A 90 52.64 -22.42 12.38
CA ALA A 90 53.59 -23.50 12.59
C ALA A 90 54.83 -23.32 11.68
N ASN A 91 56.00 -23.14 12.29
CA ASN A 91 57.29 -23.07 11.62
C ASN A 91 58.15 -24.27 12.04
N LEU A 92 58.89 -24.83 11.08
CA LEU A 92 59.82 -25.93 11.32
C LEU A 92 61.17 -25.35 11.76
N THR A 93 61.59 -25.65 12.99
CA THR A 93 62.88 -25.21 13.51
C THR A 93 63.96 -26.21 13.11
N ARG A 94 64.80 -25.88 12.12
CA ARG A 94 65.90 -26.74 11.63
C ARG A 94 67.15 -26.75 12.54
N ASN A 95 67.05 -26.26 13.78
CA ASN A 95 68.19 -26.21 14.69
C ASN A 95 68.52 -27.61 15.21
N ALA A 96 69.79 -28.01 15.08
CA ALA A 96 70.34 -29.29 15.55
C ALA A 96 70.29 -29.51 17.08
N SER A 97 69.63 -28.63 17.83
CA SER A 97 69.49 -28.67 19.30
C SER A 97 68.12 -29.17 19.77
N ALA A 98 67.19 -29.50 18.85
CA ALA A 98 65.92 -30.10 19.20
C ALA A 98 66.14 -31.57 19.62
N VAL A 99 66.21 -31.81 20.94
CA VAL A 99 66.42 -33.15 21.52
C VAL A 99 65.15 -34.00 21.45
N ARG A 100 63.98 -33.38 21.28
CA ARG A 100 62.67 -34.05 21.23
C ARG A 100 61.91 -33.70 19.95
N PRO A 101 61.16 -34.66 19.37
CA PRO A 101 60.34 -34.42 18.18
C PRO A 101 59.23 -33.39 18.40
N GLU A 102 58.88 -33.10 19.66
CA GLU A 102 57.88 -32.11 20.07
C GLU A 102 58.39 -30.66 19.93
N ASP A 103 59.71 -30.43 19.98
CA ASP A 103 60.34 -29.10 19.87
C ASP A 103 60.67 -28.71 18.41
N LEU A 104 60.36 -29.59 17.43
CA LEU A 104 60.60 -29.33 16.01
C LEU A 104 59.62 -28.31 15.43
N LEU A 105 58.47 -28.11 16.06
CA LEU A 105 57.44 -27.15 15.65
C LEU A 105 57.37 -25.99 16.64
N SER A 106 57.18 -24.77 16.13
CA SER A 106 57.08 -23.55 16.95
C SER A 106 55.86 -23.49 17.86
N VAL A 107 54.83 -24.32 17.63
CA VAL A 107 53.56 -24.35 18.38
C VAL A 107 53.10 -25.80 18.54
N ASP A 108 52.56 -26.12 19.71
CA ASP A 108 51.96 -27.42 19.98
C ASP A 108 50.63 -27.59 19.21
N MET A 109 50.71 -28.32 18.10
CA MET A 109 49.58 -28.62 17.23
C MET A 109 48.45 -29.39 17.93
N LYS A 110 48.76 -30.18 18.97
CA LYS A 110 47.79 -31.09 19.61
C LYS A 110 47.03 -30.42 20.73
N ASN A 111 47.73 -29.65 21.58
CA ASN A 111 47.13 -29.10 22.80
C ASN A 111 46.67 -27.65 22.66
N VAL A 112 47.11 -26.91 21.63
CA VAL A 112 46.74 -25.50 21.44
C VAL A 112 45.89 -25.32 20.18
N ILE A 113 46.39 -25.76 19.03
CA ILE A 113 45.72 -25.50 17.74
C ILE A 113 44.46 -26.34 17.57
N ARG A 114 44.51 -27.63 17.89
CA ARG A 114 43.34 -28.53 17.76
C ARG A 114 42.15 -28.11 18.63
N PRO A 115 42.29 -27.85 19.94
CA PRO A 115 41.15 -27.39 20.75
C PRO A 115 40.62 -26.04 20.28
N ALA A 116 41.48 -25.08 19.93
CA ALA A 116 41.04 -23.78 19.41
C ALA A 116 40.23 -23.91 18.11
N LEU A 117 40.62 -24.80 17.20
CA LEU A 117 39.85 -25.09 15.97
C LEU A 117 38.52 -25.80 16.27
N LEU A 118 38.46 -26.64 17.31
CA LEU A 118 37.22 -27.29 17.73
C LEU A 118 36.25 -26.28 18.33
N GLU A 119 36.71 -25.40 19.21
CA GLU A 119 35.90 -24.31 19.76
C GLU A 119 35.37 -23.38 18.65
N LEU A 120 36.21 -23.03 17.68
CA LEU A 120 35.79 -22.23 16.53
C LEU A 120 34.72 -22.95 15.70
N LYS A 121 34.89 -24.25 15.46
CA LYS A 121 33.89 -25.08 14.76
C LYS A 121 32.57 -25.10 15.53
N GLU A 122 32.60 -25.29 16.84
CA GLU A 122 31.40 -25.31 17.68
C GLU A 122 30.70 -23.95 17.68
N ALA A 123 31.46 -22.84 17.73
CA ALA A 123 30.91 -21.49 17.62
C ALA A 123 30.22 -21.25 16.27
N PHE A 124 30.84 -21.68 15.16
CA PHE A 124 30.20 -21.59 13.84
C PHE A 124 28.95 -22.46 13.74
N ILE A 125 28.99 -23.69 14.24
CA ILE A 125 27.81 -24.57 14.25
C ILE A 125 26.67 -23.93 15.03
N LYS A 126 26.96 -23.39 16.22
CA LYS A 126 25.97 -22.69 17.04
C LYS A 126 25.38 -21.49 16.30
N SER A 127 26.23 -20.63 15.72
CA SER A 127 25.78 -19.47 14.95
C SER A 127 24.93 -19.86 13.72
N ILE A 128 25.29 -20.95 13.04
CA ILE A 128 24.48 -21.50 11.93
C ILE A 128 23.10 -21.92 12.42
N PHE A 129 23.02 -22.65 13.54
CA PHE A 129 21.74 -23.06 14.11
C PHE A 129 20.89 -21.87 14.56
N GLU A 130 21.48 -20.89 15.25
CA GLU A 130 20.78 -19.66 15.66
C GLU A 130 20.25 -18.90 14.44
N THR A 131 21.08 -18.71 13.41
CA THR A 131 20.66 -18.03 12.17
C THR A 131 19.56 -18.83 11.45
N GLN A 132 19.62 -20.16 11.47
CA GLN A 132 18.60 -21.01 10.86
C GLN A 132 17.28 -20.95 11.64
N GLU A 133 17.32 -20.92 12.97
CA GLU A 133 16.13 -20.74 13.80
C GLU A 133 15.50 -19.36 13.59
N GLU A 134 16.31 -18.31 13.52
CA GLU A 134 15.86 -16.96 13.17
C GLU A 134 15.23 -16.92 11.77
N ALA A 135 15.82 -17.59 10.79
CA ALA A 135 15.27 -17.67 9.44
C ALA A 135 13.91 -18.38 9.42
N LEU A 136 13.75 -19.49 10.16
CA LEU A 136 12.47 -20.18 10.30
C LEU A 136 11.43 -19.30 10.99
N ALA A 137 11.80 -18.63 12.09
CA ALA A 137 10.91 -17.73 12.81
C ALA A 137 10.48 -16.52 11.96
N LEU A 138 11.35 -16.03 11.07
CA LEU A 138 11.01 -14.98 10.10
C LEU A 138 10.09 -15.52 9.00
N GLN A 139 10.29 -16.76 8.53
CA GLN A 139 9.40 -17.40 7.57
C GLN A 139 7.98 -17.56 8.14
N ASP A 140 7.85 -18.07 9.37
CA ASP A 140 6.53 -18.18 10.03
C ASP A 140 5.83 -16.81 10.16
N LYS A 141 6.59 -15.75 10.43
CA LYS A 141 6.04 -14.38 10.47
C LYS A 141 5.58 -13.89 9.09
N ILE A 142 6.31 -14.24 8.02
CA ILE A 142 5.91 -13.92 6.65
C ILE A 142 4.57 -14.60 6.35
N ASP A 143 4.46 -15.90 6.62
CA ASP A 143 3.24 -16.67 6.34
C ASP A 143 2.02 -16.08 7.07
N VAL A 144 2.18 -15.72 8.35
CA VAL A 144 1.11 -15.05 9.13
C VAL A 144 0.75 -13.67 8.57
N LEU A 145 1.73 -12.90 8.08
CA LEU A 145 1.47 -11.59 7.48
C LEU A 145 0.78 -11.73 6.12
N GLU A 146 1.14 -12.72 5.32
CA GLU A 146 0.49 -13.02 4.05
C GLU A 146 -0.98 -13.40 4.24
N GLU A 147 -1.29 -14.25 5.24
CA GLU A 147 -2.68 -14.57 5.60
C GLU A 147 -3.46 -13.32 6.00
N LYS A 148 -2.88 -12.46 6.84
CA LYS A 148 -3.53 -11.19 7.24
C LYS A 148 -3.76 -10.26 6.06
N VAL A 149 -2.81 -10.16 5.14
CA VAL A 149 -2.96 -9.35 3.92
C VAL A 149 -4.08 -9.90 3.05
N MET A 150 -4.20 -11.22 2.92
CA MET A 150 -5.27 -11.87 2.17
C MET A 150 -6.64 -11.56 2.78
N VAL A 151 -6.80 -11.75 4.09
CA VAL A 151 -8.05 -11.45 4.81
C VAL A 151 -8.45 -9.98 4.66
N ASN A 152 -7.52 -9.05 4.85
CA ASN A 152 -7.79 -7.62 4.70
C ASN A 152 -8.16 -7.23 3.27
N LYS A 153 -7.57 -7.89 2.27
CA LYS A 153 -7.89 -7.67 0.87
C LYS A 153 -9.32 -8.13 0.55
N ASP A 154 -9.71 -9.29 1.05
CA ASP A 154 -11.07 -9.82 0.87
C ASP A 154 -12.11 -8.93 1.58
N GLU A 155 -11.80 -8.44 2.78
CA GLU A 155 -12.65 -7.48 3.50
C GLU A 155 -12.79 -6.16 2.74
N SER A 156 -11.67 -5.63 2.20
CA SER A 156 -11.69 -4.40 1.39
C SER A 156 -12.57 -4.57 0.15
N GLN A 157 -12.45 -5.70 -0.57
CA GLN A 157 -13.29 -5.99 -1.73
C GLN A 157 -14.77 -6.09 -1.34
N LEU A 158 -15.08 -6.73 -0.22
CA LEU A 158 -16.46 -6.80 0.28
C LEU A 158 -17.03 -5.41 0.58
N LEU A 159 -16.25 -4.54 1.24
CA LEU A 159 -16.65 -3.18 1.54
C LEU A 159 -16.84 -2.34 0.27
N GLU A 160 -15.95 -2.46 -0.71
CA GLU A 160 -16.08 -1.80 -2.03
C GLU A 160 -17.36 -2.23 -2.74
N THR A 161 -17.67 -3.53 -2.78
CA THR A 161 -18.92 -4.00 -3.41
C THR A 161 -20.16 -3.49 -2.68
N ARG A 162 -20.13 -3.39 -1.35
CA ARG A 162 -21.22 -2.85 -0.54
C ARG A 162 -21.40 -1.35 -0.78
N LEU A 163 -20.30 -0.62 -0.87
CA LEU A 163 -20.29 0.81 -1.18
C LEU A 163 -20.85 1.05 -2.58
N GLY A 164 -20.42 0.29 -3.58
CA GLY A 164 -20.96 0.39 -4.95
C GLY A 164 -22.47 0.11 -5.02
N LYS A 165 -22.97 -0.88 -4.27
CA LYS A 165 -24.42 -1.13 -4.15
C LYS A 165 -25.15 0.06 -3.52
N LEU A 166 -24.61 0.61 -2.43
CA LEU A 166 -25.23 1.74 -1.73
C LEU A 166 -25.24 3.01 -2.60
N GLU A 167 -24.16 3.29 -3.31
CA GLU A 167 -24.09 4.39 -4.28
C GLU A 167 -25.09 4.20 -5.43
N GLY A 168 -25.25 2.98 -5.93
CA GLY A 168 -26.27 2.64 -6.93
C GLY A 168 -27.68 2.92 -6.42
N HIS A 169 -28.00 2.48 -5.20
CA HIS A 169 -29.28 2.76 -4.55
C HIS A 169 -29.50 4.27 -4.38
N TYR A 170 -28.51 5.00 -3.86
CA TYR A 170 -28.60 6.44 -3.68
C TYR A 170 -28.83 7.19 -4.99
N LYS A 171 -28.14 6.82 -6.07
CA LYS A 171 -28.36 7.40 -7.40
C LYS A 171 -29.78 7.14 -7.89
N SER A 172 -30.27 5.91 -7.79
CA SER A 172 -31.63 5.56 -8.22
C SER A 172 -32.72 6.29 -7.43
N GLU A 173 -32.54 6.44 -6.12
CA GLU A 173 -33.48 7.15 -5.25
C GLU A 173 -33.45 8.65 -5.52
N LYS A 174 -32.26 9.22 -5.74
CA LYS A 174 -32.10 10.61 -6.15
C LYS A 174 -32.82 10.87 -7.48
N GLU A 175 -32.62 10.03 -8.49
CA GLU A 175 -33.29 10.14 -9.79
C GLU A 175 -34.81 10.07 -9.65
N ALA A 176 -35.32 9.10 -8.89
CA ALA A 176 -36.75 8.97 -8.61
C ALA A 176 -37.33 10.20 -7.91
N LEU A 177 -36.63 10.76 -6.91
CA LEU A 177 -37.04 11.98 -6.23
C LEU A 177 -37.01 13.20 -7.16
N THR A 178 -35.99 13.32 -8.03
CA THR A 178 -35.95 14.43 -9.00
C THR A 178 -37.09 14.37 -10.00
N GLU A 179 -37.47 13.17 -10.46
CA GLU A 179 -38.59 13.00 -11.37
C GLU A 179 -39.92 13.29 -10.67
N LEU A 180 -40.10 12.83 -9.43
CA LEU A 180 -41.28 13.12 -8.62
C LEU A 180 -41.42 14.64 -8.39
N LEU A 181 -40.33 15.33 -8.05
CA LEU A 181 -40.32 16.77 -7.82
C LEU A 181 -40.67 17.53 -9.09
N LYS A 182 -40.15 17.08 -10.25
CA LYS A 182 -40.47 17.67 -11.54
C LYS A 182 -41.95 17.48 -11.89
N SER A 183 -42.49 16.27 -11.75
CA SER A 183 -43.91 15.98 -11.98
C SER A 183 -44.80 16.82 -11.06
N SER A 184 -44.48 16.90 -9.77
CA SER A 184 -45.22 17.72 -8.79
C SER A 184 -45.16 19.22 -9.11
N ALA A 185 -44.03 19.72 -9.60
CA ALA A 185 -43.90 21.11 -10.05
C ALA A 185 -44.76 21.37 -11.30
N GLU A 186 -44.80 20.45 -12.26
CA GLU A 186 -45.65 20.54 -13.44
C GLU A 186 -47.14 20.53 -13.08
N GLU A 187 -47.57 19.65 -12.17
CA GLU A 187 -48.94 19.63 -11.65
C GLU A 187 -49.29 20.93 -10.92
N SER A 188 -48.38 21.46 -10.09
CA SER A 188 -48.58 22.72 -9.37
C SER A 188 -48.77 23.89 -10.34
N MET A 189 -47.93 23.97 -11.39
CA MET A 189 -48.07 25.01 -12.42
C MET A 189 -49.41 24.90 -13.17
N ARG A 190 -49.87 23.69 -13.50
CA ARG A 190 -51.18 23.48 -14.13
C ARG A 190 -52.33 23.94 -13.25
N VAL A 191 -52.30 23.58 -11.97
CA VAL A 191 -53.34 23.99 -11.02
C VAL A 191 -53.33 25.51 -10.83
N GLU A 192 -52.16 26.15 -10.78
CA GLU A 192 -52.07 27.61 -10.73
C GLU A 192 -52.63 28.29 -11.98
N GLU A 193 -52.37 27.73 -13.16
CA GLU A 193 -52.93 28.21 -14.43
C GLU A 193 -54.46 28.07 -14.47
N ASP A 194 -54.98 26.93 -14.02
CA ASP A 194 -56.42 26.67 -13.90
C ASP A 194 -57.08 27.64 -12.91
N ILE A 195 -56.48 27.86 -11.74
CA ILE A 195 -56.97 28.86 -10.78
C ILE A 195 -56.97 30.25 -11.42
N GLY A 196 -55.91 30.60 -12.16
CA GLY A 196 -55.80 31.87 -12.87
C GLY A 196 -56.85 32.03 -13.97
N SER A 197 -57.20 30.97 -14.69
CA SER A 197 -58.24 30.98 -15.73
C SER A 197 -59.64 31.11 -15.12
N ILE A 198 -59.93 30.36 -14.05
CA ILE A 198 -61.21 30.41 -13.33
C ILE A 198 -61.42 31.80 -12.71
N LYS A 199 -60.40 32.39 -12.07
CA LYS A 199 -60.49 33.75 -11.51
C LYS A 199 -60.82 34.78 -12.58
N ARG A 200 -60.14 34.74 -13.73
CA ARG A 200 -60.41 35.66 -14.85
C ARG A 200 -61.83 35.50 -15.38
N SER A 201 -62.29 34.26 -15.60
CA SER A 201 -63.65 33.97 -16.04
C SER A 201 -64.70 34.46 -15.04
N TYR A 202 -64.46 34.24 -13.74
CA TYR A 202 -65.37 34.69 -12.69
C TYR A 202 -65.43 36.23 -12.60
N GLU A 203 -64.29 36.92 -12.68
CA GLU A 203 -64.25 38.39 -12.71
C GLU A 203 -64.98 38.96 -13.92
N GLU A 204 -64.83 38.33 -15.09
CA GLU A 204 -65.54 38.73 -16.30
C GLU A 204 -67.05 38.53 -16.17
N GLN A 205 -67.49 37.38 -15.65
CA GLN A 205 -68.90 37.10 -15.36
C GLN A 205 -69.47 38.07 -14.32
N LEU A 206 -68.72 38.38 -13.26
CA LEU A 206 -69.12 39.32 -12.23
C LEU A 206 -69.29 40.73 -12.81
N ARG A 207 -68.33 41.20 -13.63
CA ARG A 207 -68.43 42.49 -14.33
C ARG A 207 -69.61 42.53 -15.30
N ALA A 208 -69.85 41.47 -16.05
CA ALA A 208 -70.99 41.37 -16.96
C ALA A 208 -72.32 41.42 -16.19
N SER A 209 -72.41 40.70 -15.06
CA SER A 209 -73.56 40.73 -14.16
C SER A 209 -73.79 42.12 -13.57
N GLN A 210 -72.74 42.78 -13.05
CA GLN A 210 -72.80 44.14 -12.53
C GLN A 210 -73.28 45.15 -13.58
N ARG A 211 -72.81 45.03 -14.83
CA ARG A 211 -73.31 45.86 -15.96
C ARG A 211 -74.78 45.63 -16.24
N ARG A 212 -75.24 44.37 -16.23
CA ARG A 212 -76.67 44.03 -16.41
C ARG A 212 -77.53 44.61 -15.30
N VAL A 213 -77.09 44.50 -14.04
CA VAL A 213 -77.78 45.10 -12.89
C VAL A 213 -77.83 46.62 -13.05
N ALA A 214 -76.70 47.27 -13.39
CA ALA A 214 -76.67 48.72 -13.61
C ALA A 214 -77.63 49.18 -14.72
N SER A 215 -77.62 48.48 -15.87
CA SER A 215 -78.55 48.74 -16.97
C SER A 215 -80.01 48.60 -16.53
N ALA A 216 -80.37 47.47 -15.91
CA ALA A 216 -81.73 47.23 -15.44
C ALA A 216 -82.18 48.26 -14.38
N THR A 217 -81.27 48.73 -13.52
CA THR A 217 -81.59 49.80 -12.56
C THR A 217 -81.81 51.16 -13.23
N ALA A 218 -81.09 51.46 -14.32
CA ALA A 218 -81.32 52.66 -15.11
C ALA A 218 -82.67 52.59 -15.83
N ASP A 219 -82.96 51.47 -16.49
CA ASP A 219 -84.25 51.24 -17.16
C ASP A 219 -85.43 51.38 -16.18
N LEU A 220 -85.33 50.79 -14.99
CA LEU A 220 -86.35 50.93 -13.94
C LEU A 220 -86.52 52.37 -13.46
N ARG A 221 -85.46 53.16 -13.42
CA ARG A 221 -85.52 54.59 -13.07
C ARG A 221 -86.27 55.37 -14.16
N ASP A 222 -85.93 55.13 -15.41
CA ASP A 222 -86.55 55.79 -16.57
C ASP A 222 -88.05 55.45 -16.65
N PHE A 223 -88.41 54.17 -16.46
CA PHE A 223 -89.83 53.76 -16.41
C PHE A 223 -90.58 54.40 -15.25
N ARG A 224 -89.96 54.54 -14.06
CA ARG A 224 -90.58 55.23 -12.93
C ARG A 224 -90.81 56.70 -13.21
N GLU A 225 -89.86 57.35 -13.86
CA GLU A 225 -89.98 58.75 -14.27
C GLU A 225 -91.10 58.93 -15.30
N GLN A 226 -91.13 58.10 -16.35
CA GLN A 226 -92.21 58.09 -17.33
C GLN A 226 -93.58 57.84 -16.70
N LEU A 227 -93.71 56.86 -15.80
CA LEU A 227 -94.96 56.60 -15.07
C LEU A 227 -95.38 57.80 -14.21
N SER A 228 -94.42 58.50 -13.59
CA SER A 228 -94.71 59.70 -12.80
C SER A 228 -95.22 60.85 -13.66
N GLN A 229 -94.62 61.04 -14.85
CA GLN A 229 -95.04 62.04 -15.84
C GLN A 229 -96.44 61.73 -16.37
N LEU A 230 -96.69 60.49 -16.83
CA LEU A 230 -98.00 60.00 -17.26
C LEU A 230 -99.06 60.18 -16.16
N ARG A 231 -98.71 59.90 -14.90
CA ARG A 231 -99.61 60.11 -13.76
C ARG A 231 -99.92 61.58 -13.53
N ALA A 232 -98.93 62.47 -13.66
CA ALA A 232 -99.12 63.92 -13.55
C ALA A 232 -99.97 64.47 -14.70
N GLU A 233 -99.73 64.03 -15.94
CA GLU A 233 -100.54 64.37 -17.11
C GLU A 233 -101.98 63.89 -16.97
N ALA A 234 -102.20 62.64 -16.56
CA ALA A 234 -103.54 62.10 -16.31
C ALA A 234 -104.25 62.88 -15.20
N ALA A 235 -103.56 63.23 -14.11
CA ALA A 235 -104.11 64.06 -13.04
C ALA A 235 -104.48 65.48 -13.53
N SER A 236 -103.62 66.10 -14.34
CA SER A 236 -103.90 67.41 -14.96
C SER A 236 -105.10 67.35 -15.92
N ASN A 237 -105.17 66.32 -16.76
CA ASN A 237 -106.29 66.11 -17.67
C ASN A 237 -107.61 65.87 -16.91
N LEU A 238 -107.58 65.10 -15.83
CA LEU A 238 -108.73 64.91 -14.94
C LEU A 238 -109.15 66.22 -14.27
N LEU A 239 -108.21 67.01 -13.75
CA LEU A 239 -108.48 68.34 -13.19
C LEU A 239 -109.11 69.27 -14.22
N ASN A 240 -108.57 69.31 -15.44
CA ASN A 240 -109.12 70.11 -16.54
C ASN A 240 -110.53 69.64 -16.95
N ALA A 241 -110.78 68.33 -16.97
CA ALA A 241 -112.10 67.78 -17.27
C ALA A 241 -113.12 68.09 -16.15
N ILE A 242 -112.71 67.98 -14.89
CA ILE A 242 -113.52 68.37 -13.73
C ILE A 242 -113.82 69.86 -13.82
N ASP A 243 -112.84 70.73 -14.08
CA ASP A 243 -113.05 72.17 -14.20
C ASP A 243 -114.04 72.50 -15.32
N LYS A 244 -113.90 71.89 -16.51
CA LYS A 244 -114.87 72.00 -17.61
C LYS A 244 -116.28 71.56 -17.19
N LEU A 245 -116.42 70.43 -16.50
CA LEU A 245 -117.71 69.94 -16.00
C LEU A 245 -118.30 70.87 -14.94
N THR A 246 -117.46 71.45 -14.07
CA THR A 246 -117.87 72.36 -13.00
C THR A 246 -118.35 73.69 -13.58
N ASN A 247 -117.60 74.24 -14.55
CA ASN A 247 -117.98 75.43 -15.31
C ASN A 247 -119.27 75.20 -16.12
N HIS A 248 -119.41 74.04 -16.77
CA HIS A 248 -120.64 73.70 -17.47
C HIS A 248 -121.84 73.55 -16.52
N LYS A 249 -121.66 72.89 -15.37
CA LYS A 249 -122.69 72.79 -14.32
C LYS A 249 -123.07 74.18 -13.81
N ALA A 250 -122.10 75.05 -13.53
CA ALA A 250 -122.34 76.43 -13.09
C ALA A 250 -123.12 77.22 -14.15
N HIS A 251 -122.78 77.07 -15.43
CA HIS A 251 -123.52 77.68 -16.54
C HIS A 251 -124.97 77.17 -16.63
N ILE A 252 -125.19 75.86 -16.51
CA ILE A 252 -126.54 75.28 -16.50
C ILE A 252 -127.33 75.80 -15.29
N GLN A 253 -126.72 75.85 -14.10
CA GLN A 253 -127.36 76.39 -12.90
C GLN A 253 -127.72 77.86 -13.05
N GLN A 254 -126.82 78.69 -13.60
CA GLN A 254 -127.10 80.09 -13.91
C GLN A 254 -128.21 80.23 -14.97
N SER A 255 -128.19 79.41 -16.01
CA SER A 255 -129.21 79.41 -17.06
C SER A 255 -130.58 79.00 -16.50
N LEU A 256 -130.65 77.97 -15.63
CA LEU A 256 -131.87 77.56 -14.94
C LEU A 256 -132.34 78.63 -13.94
N ALA A 257 -131.43 79.28 -13.21
CA ALA A 257 -131.78 80.39 -12.32
C ALA A 257 -132.34 81.58 -13.10
N ALA A 258 -131.74 81.91 -14.25
CA ALA A 258 -132.26 82.94 -15.16
C ALA A 258 -133.61 82.55 -15.77
N LEU A 259 -133.81 81.28 -16.14
CA LEU A 259 -135.09 80.77 -16.65
C LEU A 259 -136.16 80.81 -15.56
N ASN A 260 -135.85 80.43 -14.32
CA ASN A 260 -136.74 80.54 -13.17
C ASN A 260 -137.08 82.01 -12.88
N ALA A 261 -136.10 82.91 -12.91
CA ALA A 261 -136.37 84.35 -12.76
C ALA A 261 -137.27 84.89 -13.90
N HIS A 262 -137.08 84.41 -15.13
CA HIS A 262 -137.96 84.74 -16.25
C HIS A 262 -139.35 84.13 -16.07
N PHE A 263 -139.45 82.91 -15.53
CA PHE A 263 -140.73 82.25 -15.23
C PHE A 263 -141.48 82.98 -14.12
N GLU A 264 -140.79 83.42 -13.06
CA GLU A 264 -141.36 84.27 -11.99
C GLU A 264 -141.83 85.62 -12.54
N GLN A 265 -141.09 86.24 -13.46
CA GLN A 265 -141.51 87.46 -14.15
C GLN A 265 -142.72 87.24 -15.08
N THR A 266 -142.82 86.08 -15.73
CA THR A 266 -143.93 85.76 -16.63
C THR A 266 -145.18 85.34 -15.85
N SER A 267 -145.02 84.63 -14.72
CA SER A 267 -146.11 84.32 -13.78
C SER A 267 -146.63 85.53 -13.01
N ALA A 268 -145.84 86.61 -12.91
CA ALA A 268 -146.30 87.89 -12.37
C ALA A 268 -147.04 88.76 -13.43
N SER A 269 -147.06 88.33 -14.70
CA SER A 269 -147.71 89.02 -15.82
C SER A 269 -149.00 88.34 -16.34
N LEU A 270 -149.46 87.29 -15.67
CA LEU A 270 -150.74 86.59 -15.89
C LEU A 270 -151.58 86.66 -14.62
#